data_AF-A0A3N5QJU4-F1
#
_entry.id   AF-A0A3N5QJU4-F1
#
_cell.length_a   1.000
_cell.length_b   1.000
_cell.length_c   1.000
_cell.angle_alpha   90.00
_cell.angle_beta   90.00
_cell.angle_gamma   90.00
#
_symmetry.space_group_name_H-M   'P 1'
#
loop_
_entity.id
_entity.type
_entity.pdbx_description
1 polymer ?
#
loop_
_entity_poly.entity_id
_entity_poly.type
_entity_poly.pdbx_seq_one_letter_code
_entity_poly.pdbx_strand_id
1 'polypeptide(L)' 'MEQVKAIASSWARSFMAAALALYMAGETDPKTLAMAGAAAVAPVILRWLNPKDQAFGLLGK' A
#
# COMPACT_ATOMS: atom_id res chain seq x y z
N MET A 1 4.38 -20.19 -6.68
CA MET A 1 4.21 -19.77 -5.25
C MET A 1 5.13 -18.62 -4.87
N GLU A 2 6.40 -18.63 -5.29
CA GLU A 2 7.39 -17.57 -4.99
C GLU A 2 6.92 -16.14 -5.31
N GLN A 3 6.34 -15.92 -6.50
CA GLN A 3 5.85 -14.60 -6.93
C GLN A 3 4.73 -14.06 -6.02
N VAL A 4 3.77 -14.92 -5.65
CA VAL A 4 2.66 -14.54 -4.76
C VAL A 4 3.19 -14.15 -3.37
N LYS A 5 4.17 -14.90 -2.87
CA LYS A 5 4.83 -14.61 -1.59
C LYS A 5 5.61 -13.28 -1.65
N ALA A 6 6.35 -13.05 -2.73
CA ALA A 6 7.11 -11.81 -2.94
C ALA A 6 6.17 -10.60 -3.00
N ILE A 7 5.06 -10.71 -3.73
CA ILE A 7 4.01 -9.68 -3.80
C ILE A 7 3.42 -9.47 -2.40
N ALA A 8 2.88 -10.50 -1.75
CA ALA A 8 2.30 -10.37 -0.41
C ALA A 8 3.26 -9.74 0.60
N SER A 9 4.55 -10.10 0.57
CA SER A 9 5.57 -9.53 1.46
C SER A 9 5.82 -8.03 1.19
N SER A 10 5.78 -7.61 -0.07
CA SER A 10 5.98 -6.22 -0.46
C SER A 10 4.81 -5.35 -0.01
N TRP A 11 3.58 -5.87 -0.14
CA TRP A 11 2.35 -5.18 0.26
C TRP A 11 2.18 -5.15 1.78
N ALA A 12 2.52 -6.24 2.48
CA ALA A 12 2.54 -6.29 3.94
C ALA A 12 3.53 -5.27 4.52
N ARG A 13 4.69 -5.07 3.89
CA ARG A 13 5.65 -4.04 4.32
C ARG A 13 5.06 -2.64 4.27
N SER A 14 4.34 -2.29 3.19
CA SER A 14 3.66 -0.99 3.07
C SER A 14 2.56 -0.82 4.11
N PHE A 15 1.75 -1.86 4.34
CA PHE A 15 0.73 -1.87 5.37
C PHE A 15 1.33 -1.60 6.77
N MET A 16 2.38 -2.36 7.12
CA MET A 16 3.04 -2.24 8.42
C MET A 16 3.74 -0.89 8.59
N ALA A 17 4.31 -0.33 7.53
CA ALA A 17 4.94 0.99 7.58
C ALA A 17 3.91 2.09 7.92
N ALA A 18 2.73 2.07 7.30
CA ALA A 18 1.68 3.05 7.58
C ALA A 18 1.07 2.88 8.98
N ALA A 19 0.79 1.65 9.39
CA ALA A 19 0.32 1.37 10.75
C ALA A 19 1.35 1.79 11.81
N LEU A 20 2.64 1.49 11.58
CA LEU A 20 3.71 1.90 12.48
C LEU A 20 3.84 3.43 12.55
N ALA A 21 3.72 4.13 11.42
CA ALA A 21 3.77 5.59 11.40
C ALA A 21 2.68 6.21 12.29
N LEU A 22 1.43 5.72 12.20
CA LEU A 22 0.35 6.17 13.07
C LEU A 22 0.59 5.81 14.54
N TYR A 23 1.09 4.61 14.81
CA TYR A 23 1.46 4.21 16.17
C TYR A 23 2.50 5.15 16.78
N MET A 24 3.56 5.49 16.02
CA MET A 24 4.56 6.48 16.45
C MET A 24 3.98 7.89 16.60
N ALA A 25 2.92 8.22 15.87
CA ALA A 25 2.18 9.47 16.02
C ALA A 25 1.26 9.49 17.24
N GLY A 26 1.21 8.40 18.02
CA GLY A 26 0.40 8.27 19.24
C GLY A 26 -0.99 7.69 19.03
N GLU A 27 -1.32 7.24 17.82
CA GLU A 27 -2.58 6.54 17.55
C GLU A 27 -2.49 5.08 18.04
N THR A 28 -3.48 4.64 18.80
CA THR A 28 -3.51 3.30 19.40
C THR A 28 -4.79 2.53 19.09
N ASP A 29 -5.79 3.17 18.49
CA ASP A 29 -7.02 2.49 18.05
C ASP A 29 -6.69 1.47 16.95
N PRO A 30 -6.90 0.15 17.21
CA PRO A 30 -6.59 -0.89 16.25
C PRO A 30 -7.31 -0.73 14.91
N LYS A 31 -8.52 -0.17 14.93
CA LYS A 31 -9.29 0.08 13.71
C LYS A 31 -8.61 1.15 12.86
N THR A 32 -8.19 2.25 13.47
CA THR A 32 -7.48 3.33 12.78
C THR A 32 -6.15 2.87 12.19
N LEU A 33 -5.37 2.08 12.95
CA LEU A 33 -4.11 1.51 12.46
C LEU A 33 -4.33 0.57 11.26
N ALA A 34 -5.35 -0.30 11.33
CA ALA A 34 -5.68 -1.20 10.23
C ALA A 34 -6.16 -0.44 8.97
N MET A 35 -6.98 0.60 9.17
CA MET A 35 -7.44 1.46 8.08
C MET A 35 -6.28 2.23 7.43
N ALA A 36 -5.28 2.67 8.20
CA ALA A 36 -4.10 3.33 7.67
C ALA A 36 -3.23 2.38 6.84
N GLY A 37 -3.03 1.16 7.33
CA GLY A 37 -2.38 0.11 6.57
C GLY A 37 -3.12 -0.20 5.25
N ALA A 38 -4.45 -0.24 5.28
CA ALA A 38 -5.27 -0.42 4.08
C ALA A 38 -5.17 0.80 3.13
N ALA A 39 -5.17 2.02 3.68
CA ALA A 39 -5.01 3.25 2.91
C ALA A 39 -3.65 3.34 2.21
N ALA A 40 -2.61 2.68 2.73
CA ALA A 40 -1.29 2.59 2.10
C ALA A 40 -1.29 1.88 0.74
N VAL A 41 -2.39 1.19 0.38
CA VAL A 41 -2.61 0.60 -0.94
C VAL A 41 -3.07 1.65 -1.97
N ALA A 42 -3.79 2.68 -1.53
CA ALA A 42 -4.39 3.67 -2.42
C ALA A 42 -3.36 4.34 -3.38
N PRO A 43 -2.13 4.71 -2.95
CA PRO A 43 -1.13 5.28 -3.86
C PRO A 43 -0.78 4.36 -5.03
N VAL A 44 -0.72 3.04 -4.83
CA VAL A 44 -0.40 2.07 -5.90
C VAL A 44 -1.53 2.00 -6.91
N ILE A 45 -2.78 1.94 -6.43
CA ILE A 45 -3.97 1.96 -7.29
C ILE A 45 -4.04 3.26 -8.08
N LEU A 46 -3.82 4.41 -7.43
CA LEU A 46 -3.84 5.72 -8.07
C LEU A 46 -2.75 5.86 -9.14
N ARG A 47 -1.55 5.31 -8.90
CA ARG A 47 -0.48 5.27 -9.90
C ARG A 47 -0.80 4.34 -11.06
N TRP A 48 -1.45 3.22 -10.80
CA TRP A 48 -1.89 2.31 -11.86
C TRP A 48 -2.99 2.89 -12.75
N LEU A 49 -3.96 3.59 -12.14
CA LEU A 49 -5.02 4.30 -12.85
C LEU A 49 -4.52 5.52 -13.64
N ASN A 50 -3.30 6.01 -13.36
CA ASN A 50 -2.75 7.16 -14.05
C ASN A 50 -2.10 6.72 -15.38
N PRO A 51 -2.71 7.00 -16.55
CA PRO A 51 -2.15 6.61 -17.84
C PRO A 51 -0.85 7.32 -18.19
N LYS A 52 -0.50 8.39 -17.46
CA LYS A 52 0.76 9.14 -17.62
C LYS A 52 1.90 8.60 -16.75
N ASP A 53 1.62 7.69 -15.81
CA ASP A 53 2.65 7.06 -14.99
C ASP A 53 3.35 5.97 -15.81
N GLN A 54 4.53 6.28 -16.36
CA GLN A 54 5.28 5.36 -17.21
C GLN A 54 5.71 4.07 -16.50
N ALA A 55 5.69 4.03 -15.17
CA ALA A 55 6.05 2.85 -14.40
C ALA A 55 4.85 1.94 -14.09
N PHE A 56 3.63 2.47 -14.05
CA PHE A 56 2.45 1.72 -13.58
C PHE A 56 1.16 1.90 -14.38
N GLY A 57 1.09 2.79 -15.37
CA GLY A 57 -0.14 3.05 -16.11
C GLY A 57 -0.66 1.82 -16.86
N LEU A 58 -1.99 1.75 -17.00
CA LEU A 58 -2.66 1.01 -18.07
C LEU A 58 -2.16 1.57 -19.41
N LEU A 59 -0.96 1.16 -19.83
CA LEU A 59 -0.46 1.39 -21.18
C LEU A 59 -1.44 0.68 -22.11
N GLY A 60 -2.37 1.46 -22.67
CA GLY A 60 -3.15 1.08 -23.82
C GLY A 60 -2.20 0.71 -24.95
N LYS A 61 -1.96 -0.59 -25.08
CA LYS A 61 -1.65 -1.27 -26.32
C LYS A 61 -2.64 -2.41 -26.45
#